data_AF-A0AB34S919-F1
#
_entry.id   AF-A0AB34S919-F1
#
_cell.length_a   1.000
_cell.length_b   1.000
_cell.length_c   1.000
_cell.angle_alpha   90.00
_cell.angle_beta   90.00
_cell.angle_gamma   90.00
#
_symmetry.space_group_name_H-M   'P 1'
#
loop_
_entity.id
_entity.type
_entity.pdbx_description
1 polymer ?
#
loop_
_entity_poly.entity_id
_entity_poly.type
_entity_poly.pdbx_seq_one_letter_code
_entity_poly.pdbx_strand_id
1 'polypeptide(L)'
;MSRKKAIFLYLLGTLGQIWLISIIVFVLRHLSMVVDYRTPMGILAIGIGGVSSALWGTIIAVKYKKYSTKKIFKDFFTIKQNRSSYLFVIVFLFLDFCYVAFDGELAFNTWYIPIILFLKAILFGGIEEVGWRYVFQPIMMERHSYISSTLFTFVPWGIWHFSYFYIEGTLPQVQVFGFLLGLLTNCFILSALFIKTNSLWICVMTHSVINVFSQLAVGGNQNISYACKIIIIVMATVLSIREQNKND
;
A
#
# COMPACT_ATOMS: atom_id res chain seq x y z
N MET A 1 17.91 -9.64 -17.35
CA MET A 1 17.60 -8.20 -17.19
C MET A 1 18.37 -7.69 -15.98
N SER A 2 19.05 -6.55 -16.07
CA SER A 2 19.82 -6.01 -14.93
C SER A 2 18.90 -5.39 -13.87
N ARG A 3 19.37 -5.32 -12.62
CA ARG A 3 18.64 -4.72 -11.49
C ARG A 3 18.21 -3.28 -11.77
N LYS A 4 19.14 -2.44 -12.22
CA LYS A 4 18.89 -1.03 -12.56
C LYS A 4 17.77 -0.92 -13.62
N LYS A 5 17.80 -1.78 -14.63
CA LYS A 5 16.76 -1.83 -15.67
C LYS A 5 15.41 -2.29 -15.12
N ALA A 6 15.40 -3.24 -14.17
CA ALA A 6 14.17 -3.68 -13.51
C ALA A 6 13.50 -2.56 -12.71
N ILE A 7 14.28 -1.85 -11.87
CA ILE A 7 13.82 -0.70 -11.08
C ILE A 7 13.30 0.40 -12.00
N PHE A 8 14.07 0.76 -13.02
CA PHE A 8 13.70 1.80 -13.98
C PHE A 8 12.39 1.48 -14.70
N LEU A 9 12.27 0.27 -15.25
CA LEU A 9 11.04 -0.14 -15.96
C LEU A 9 9.84 -0.24 -15.03
N TYR A 10 10.02 -0.69 -13.79
CA TYR A 10 8.95 -0.71 -12.80
C TYR A 10 8.42 0.70 -12.50
N LEU A 11 9.32 1.64 -12.19
CA LEU A 11 8.93 3.01 -11.84
C LEU A 11 8.37 3.77 -13.04
N LEU A 12 9.04 3.69 -14.20
CA LEU A 12 8.56 4.32 -15.43
C LEU A 12 7.19 3.80 -15.82
N GLY A 13 6.98 2.48 -15.72
CA GLY A 13 5.70 1.87 -16.01
C GLY A 13 4.60 2.27 -15.04
N THR A 14 4.86 2.11 -13.74
CA THR A 14 3.89 2.40 -12.68
C THR A 14 3.47 3.86 -12.67
N LEU A 15 4.45 4.78 -12.65
CA LEU A 15 4.19 6.22 -12.63
C LEU A 15 3.74 6.73 -14.01
N GLY A 16 4.36 6.27 -15.09
CA GLY A 16 4.01 6.69 -16.44
C GLY A 16 2.58 6.31 -16.81
N GLN A 17 2.11 5.12 -16.42
CA GLN A 17 0.72 4.71 -16.65
C GLN A 17 -0.26 5.60 -15.89
N ILE A 18 -0.08 5.81 -14.57
CA ILE A 18 -1.03 6.62 -13.81
C ILE A 18 -1.00 8.09 -14.21
N TRP A 19 0.16 8.63 -14.60
CA TRP A 19 0.27 9.99 -15.13
C TRP A 19 -0.39 10.14 -16.49
N LEU A 20 -0.24 9.16 -17.39
CA LEU A 20 -0.95 9.17 -18.67
C LEU A 20 -2.46 9.21 -18.46
N ILE A 21 -2.99 8.38 -17.55
CA ILE A 21 -4.42 8.41 -17.21
C ILE A 21 -4.80 9.76 -16.57
N SER A 22 -3.95 10.32 -15.70
CA SER A 22 -4.18 11.64 -15.10
C SER A 22 -4.26 12.75 -16.15
N ILE A 23 -3.40 12.72 -17.17
CA ILE A 23 -3.44 13.68 -18.29
C ILE A 23 -4.73 13.53 -19.10
N ILE A 24 -5.16 12.28 -19.38
CA ILE A 24 -6.43 12.03 -20.08
C ILE A 24 -7.60 12.60 -19.27
N VAL A 25 -7.65 12.31 -17.97
CA VAL A 25 -8.68 12.84 -17.06
C VAL A 25 -8.65 14.36 -17.02
N PHE A 26 -7.47 14.98 -17.00
CA PHE A 26 -7.29 16.43 -17.06
C PHE A 26 -7.91 17.02 -18.34
N VAL A 27 -7.59 16.46 -19.51
CA VAL A 27 -8.14 16.91 -20.79
C VAL A 27 -9.67 16.77 -20.81
N LEU A 28 -10.20 15.63 -20.37
CA LEU A 28 -11.65 15.39 -20.33
C LEU A 28 -12.37 16.37 -19.40
N ARG A 29 -11.82 16.65 -18.23
CA ARG A 29 -12.35 17.67 -17.32
C ARG A 29 -12.30 19.08 -17.93
N HIS A 30 -11.25 19.41 -18.68
CA HIS A 30 -11.17 20.68 -19.42
C HIS A 30 -12.18 20.78 -20.58
N LEU A 31 -12.64 19.65 -21.12
CA LEU A 31 -13.74 19.57 -22.06
C LEU A 31 -15.12 19.58 -21.37
N SER A 32 -15.18 20.02 -20.10
CA SER A 32 -16.40 20.09 -19.27
C SER A 32 -17.05 18.74 -18.97
N MET A 33 -16.32 17.62 -19.08
CA MET A 33 -16.81 16.31 -18.67
C MET A 33 -16.56 16.08 -17.17
N VAL A 34 -17.54 15.50 -16.46
CA VAL A 34 -17.37 15.08 -15.07
C VAL A 34 -16.72 13.69 -15.03
N VAL A 35 -15.50 13.64 -14.51
CA VAL A 35 -14.68 12.42 -14.43
C VAL A 35 -14.21 12.25 -13.01
N ASP A 36 -14.89 11.40 -12.24
CA ASP A 36 -14.57 11.12 -10.83
C ASP A 36 -15.12 9.73 -10.44
N TYR A 37 -14.94 9.34 -9.17
CA TYR A 37 -15.40 8.05 -8.66
C TYR A 37 -16.91 7.78 -8.76
N ARG A 38 -17.72 8.79 -9.11
CA ARG A 38 -19.18 8.68 -9.25
C ARG A 38 -19.59 8.40 -10.69
N THR A 39 -18.71 8.59 -11.67
CA THR A 39 -19.02 8.38 -13.09
C THR A 39 -18.40 7.08 -13.63
N PRO A 40 -19.06 6.37 -14.56
CA PRO A 40 -18.52 5.14 -15.14
C PRO A 40 -17.13 5.33 -15.76
N MET A 41 -16.92 6.48 -16.42
CA MET A 41 -15.64 6.82 -17.03
C MET A 41 -14.55 7.06 -15.98
N GLY A 42 -14.88 7.71 -14.85
CA GLY A 42 -13.94 7.87 -13.76
C GLY A 42 -13.62 6.54 -13.07
N ILE A 43 -14.59 5.65 -12.86
CA ILE A 43 -14.34 4.29 -12.34
C ILE A 43 -13.38 3.51 -13.26
N LEU A 44 -13.55 3.61 -14.58
CA LEU A 44 -12.62 3.01 -15.55
C LEU A 44 -11.22 3.62 -15.44
N ALA A 45 -11.11 4.95 -15.35
CA ALA A 45 -9.82 5.63 -15.19
C ALA A 45 -9.13 5.24 -13.87
N ILE A 46 -9.88 5.18 -12.77
CA ILE A 46 -9.40 4.72 -11.46
C ILE A 46 -8.92 3.27 -11.55
N GLY A 47 -9.67 2.40 -12.22
CA GLY A 47 -9.28 1.01 -12.42
C GLY A 47 -7.97 0.88 -13.20
N ILE A 48 -7.88 1.52 -14.37
CA ILE A 48 -6.70 1.44 -15.25
C ILE A 48 -5.48 2.10 -14.59
N GLY A 49 -5.65 3.25 -13.95
CA GLY A 49 -4.57 3.92 -13.21
C GLY A 49 -4.15 3.12 -11.97
N GLY A 50 -5.12 2.62 -11.21
CA GLY A 50 -4.95 1.87 -9.96
C GLY A 50 -4.18 0.56 -10.13
N VAL A 51 -4.43 -0.18 -11.22
CA VAL A 51 -3.73 -1.46 -11.45
C VAL A 51 -2.27 -1.30 -11.90
N SER A 52 -1.79 -0.08 -12.14
CA SER A 52 -0.43 0.17 -12.67
C SER A 52 0.68 -0.47 -11.82
N SER A 53 0.65 -0.30 -10.50
CA SER A 53 1.63 -0.92 -9.60
C SER A 53 1.65 -2.44 -9.72
N ALA A 54 0.47 -3.08 -9.72
CA ALA A 54 0.33 -4.52 -9.82
C ALA A 54 0.73 -5.07 -11.20
N LEU A 55 0.35 -4.37 -12.28
CA LEU A 55 0.64 -4.75 -13.65
C LEU A 55 2.15 -4.73 -13.91
N TRP A 56 2.80 -3.60 -13.63
CA TRP A 56 4.25 -3.46 -13.82
C TRP A 56 5.03 -4.30 -12.82
N GLY A 57 4.52 -4.44 -11.59
CA GLY A 57 5.02 -5.41 -10.61
C GLY A 57 5.06 -6.82 -11.18
N THR A 58 3.95 -7.31 -11.73
CA THR A 58 3.85 -8.64 -12.34
C THR A 58 4.82 -8.82 -13.50
N ILE A 59 4.93 -7.83 -14.39
CA ILE A 59 5.89 -7.88 -15.53
C ILE A 59 7.33 -8.03 -15.01
N ILE A 60 7.70 -7.26 -13.98
CA ILE A 60 9.05 -7.28 -13.43
C ILE A 60 9.30 -8.53 -12.58
N ALA A 61 8.30 -9.03 -11.86
CA ALA A 61 8.36 -10.32 -11.16
C ALA A 61 8.68 -11.46 -12.15
N VAL A 62 8.03 -11.50 -13.31
CA VAL A 62 8.29 -12.50 -14.35
C VAL A 62 9.67 -12.32 -14.98
N LYS A 63 10.02 -11.09 -15.39
CA LYS A 63 11.25 -10.83 -16.16
C LYS A 63 12.53 -10.87 -15.32
N TYR A 64 12.47 -10.34 -14.10
CA TYR A 64 13.61 -10.19 -13.18
C TYR A 64 13.67 -11.32 -12.14
N LYS A 65 12.62 -11.49 -11.32
CA LYS A 65 12.57 -12.50 -10.25
C LYS A 65 12.28 -13.92 -10.75
N LYS A 66 11.92 -14.08 -12.03
CA LYS A 66 11.59 -15.38 -12.68
C LYS A 66 10.39 -16.10 -12.03
N TYR A 67 9.48 -15.36 -11.42
CA TYR A 67 8.23 -15.92 -10.92
C TYR A 67 7.28 -16.20 -12.08
N SER A 68 6.47 -17.26 -11.96
CA SER A 68 5.34 -17.48 -12.86
C SER A 68 4.15 -16.63 -12.42
N THR A 69 3.31 -16.21 -13.35
CA THR A 69 2.05 -15.49 -13.04
C THR A 69 1.15 -16.31 -12.11
N LYS A 70 1.12 -17.64 -12.31
CA LYS A 70 0.41 -18.58 -11.43
C LYS A 70 0.95 -18.55 -9.99
N LYS A 71 2.26 -18.42 -9.80
CA LYS A 71 2.86 -18.26 -8.46
C LYS A 71 2.41 -16.96 -7.80
N ILE A 72 2.45 -15.85 -8.52
CA ILE A 72 2.01 -14.53 -8.00
C ILE A 72 0.56 -14.61 -7.54
N PHE A 73 -0.32 -15.15 -8.39
CA PHE A 73 -1.74 -15.33 -8.07
C PHE A 73 -1.94 -16.23 -6.85
N LYS A 74 -1.21 -17.35 -6.77
CA LYS A 74 -1.27 -18.25 -5.60
C LYS A 74 -0.81 -17.54 -4.32
N ASP A 75 0.33 -16.86 -4.37
CA ASP A 75 0.91 -16.18 -3.21
C ASP A 75 0.02 -15.00 -2.75
N PHE A 76 -0.68 -14.35 -3.67
CA PHE A 76 -1.71 -13.34 -3.37
C PHE A 76 -2.86 -13.90 -2.55
N PHE A 77 -3.28 -15.15 -2.77
CA PHE A 77 -4.38 -15.82 -2.05
C PHE A 77 -3.92 -16.87 -1.03
N THR A 78 -2.65 -16.85 -0.61
CA THR A 78 -2.14 -17.84 0.37
C THR A 78 -2.52 -17.43 1.79
N ILE A 79 -3.78 -17.70 2.16
CA ILE A 79 -4.33 -17.35 3.48
C ILE A 79 -3.73 -18.20 4.60
N LYS A 80 -3.33 -19.45 4.34
CA LYS A 80 -2.72 -20.28 5.38
C LYS A 80 -1.28 -19.81 5.63
N GLN A 81 -1.09 -19.08 6.74
CA GLN A 81 0.19 -18.55 7.21
C GLN A 81 0.42 -18.95 8.68
N ASN A 82 1.66 -18.85 9.16
CA ASN A 82 1.98 -19.13 10.55
C ASN A 82 1.19 -18.21 11.50
N ARG A 83 0.73 -18.76 12.65
CA ARG A 83 -0.04 -17.98 13.65
C ARG A 83 0.72 -16.75 14.15
N SER A 84 2.04 -16.86 14.27
CA SER A 84 2.91 -15.74 14.65
C SER A 84 2.82 -14.57 13.65
N SER A 85 2.68 -14.84 12.35
CA SER A 85 2.49 -13.80 11.33
C SER A 85 1.26 -12.96 11.59
N TYR A 86 0.14 -13.61 11.92
CA TYR A 86 -1.12 -12.93 12.23
C TYR A 86 -1.05 -12.18 13.56
N LEU A 87 -0.33 -12.71 14.55
CA LEU A 87 -0.10 -12.00 15.81
C LEU A 87 0.67 -10.69 15.58
N PHE A 88 1.71 -10.71 14.74
CA PHE A 88 2.43 -9.48 14.38
C PHE A 88 1.52 -8.46 13.69
N VAL A 89 0.64 -8.90 12.78
CA VAL A 89 -0.36 -8.03 12.15
C VAL A 89 -1.25 -7.38 13.20
N ILE A 90 -1.79 -8.15 14.15
CA ILE A 90 -2.65 -7.63 15.22
C ILE A 90 -1.91 -6.59 16.07
N VAL A 91 -0.65 -6.83 16.42
CA VAL A 91 0.16 -5.87 17.19
C VAL A 91 0.33 -4.55 16.43
N PHE A 92 0.70 -4.60 15.14
CA PHE A 92 0.84 -3.39 14.34
C PHE A 92 -0.48 -2.64 14.17
N LEU A 93 -1.58 -3.35 13.88
CA LEU A 93 -2.90 -2.74 13.75
C LEU A 93 -3.39 -2.13 15.06
N PHE A 94 -3.18 -2.82 16.18
CA PHE A 94 -3.52 -2.29 17.50
C PHE A 94 -2.76 -1.01 17.78
N LEU A 95 -1.46 -0.96 17.51
CA LEU A 95 -0.68 0.27 17.67
C LEU A 95 -1.15 1.37 16.71
N ASP A 96 -1.39 1.05 15.44
CA ASP A 96 -1.73 2.06 14.43
C ASP A 96 -3.09 2.72 14.71
N PHE A 97 -4.04 1.97 15.28
CA PHE A 97 -5.39 2.45 15.60
C PHE A 97 -5.64 2.61 17.11
N CYS A 98 -4.61 2.50 17.95
CA CYS A 98 -4.63 2.63 19.42
C CYS A 98 -5.35 3.92 19.86
N TYR A 99 -5.12 4.99 19.09
CA TYR A 99 -5.53 6.36 19.39
C TYR A 99 -7.05 6.56 19.32
N VAL A 100 -7.76 5.68 18.60
CA VAL A 100 -9.22 5.74 18.46
C VAL A 100 -9.89 5.45 19.80
N ALA A 101 -9.27 4.68 20.69
CA ALA A 101 -9.80 4.44 22.04
C ALA A 101 -9.81 5.69 22.94
N PHE A 102 -9.16 6.79 22.52
CA PHE A 102 -9.03 8.03 23.27
C PHE A 102 -9.80 9.16 22.57
N ASP A 103 -11.10 9.27 22.86
CA ASP A 103 -12.03 10.24 22.26
C ASP A 103 -12.25 10.04 20.75
N GLY A 104 -12.15 8.79 20.28
CA GLY A 104 -12.52 8.39 18.93
C GLY A 104 -13.57 7.30 18.92
N GLU A 105 -14.04 6.98 17.74
CA GLU A 105 -14.97 5.88 17.51
C GLU A 105 -14.72 5.22 16.16
N LEU A 106 -15.13 3.95 16.05
CA LEU A 106 -15.22 3.25 14.78
C LEU A 106 -16.66 3.31 14.30
N ALA A 107 -16.90 4.00 13.20
CA ALA A 107 -18.23 4.25 12.64
C ALA A 107 -18.83 3.00 11.98
N PHE A 108 -19.33 2.07 12.79
CA PHE A 108 -20.03 0.86 12.32
C PHE A 108 -21.51 1.14 12.05
N ASN A 109 -21.80 1.85 10.95
CA ASN A 109 -23.19 2.14 10.57
C ASN A 109 -24.00 0.87 10.26
N THR A 110 -23.36 -0.18 9.77
CA THR A 110 -23.99 -1.48 9.49
C THR A 110 -22.98 -2.61 9.57
N TRP A 111 -23.38 -3.77 10.10
CA TRP A 111 -22.47 -4.89 10.41
C TRP A 111 -21.71 -5.45 9.20
N TYR A 112 -22.27 -5.35 7.98
CA TYR A 112 -21.63 -5.86 6.76
C TYR A 112 -20.71 -4.83 6.06
N ILE A 113 -20.74 -3.55 6.46
CA ILE A 113 -19.92 -2.49 5.83
C ILE A 113 -18.43 -2.81 5.91
N PRO A 114 -17.86 -3.24 7.06
CA PRO A 114 -16.44 -3.61 7.12
C PRO A 114 -16.06 -4.73 6.15
N ILE A 115 -16.97 -5.68 5.88
CA ILE A 115 -16.74 -6.77 4.93
C ILE A 115 -16.68 -6.23 3.50
N ILE A 116 -17.64 -5.38 3.11
CA ILE A 116 -17.64 -4.74 1.79
C ILE A 116 -16.40 -3.88 1.59
N LEU A 117 -16.04 -3.08 2.60
CA LEU A 117 -14.85 -2.24 2.55
C LEU A 117 -13.58 -3.07 2.46
N PHE A 118 -13.51 -4.20 3.16
CA PHE A 118 -12.36 -5.11 3.09
C PHE A 118 -12.20 -5.71 1.69
N LEU A 119 -13.29 -6.20 1.08
CA LEU A 119 -13.27 -6.71 -0.29
C LEU A 119 -12.87 -5.63 -1.31
N LYS A 120 -13.41 -4.42 -1.18
CA LYS A 120 -13.00 -3.26 -1.97
C LYS A 120 -11.50 -2.97 -1.77
N ALA A 121 -11.03 -2.97 -0.52
CA ALA A 121 -9.65 -2.65 -0.18
C ALA A 121 -8.68 -3.71 -0.73
N ILE A 122 -9.04 -5.00 -0.77
CA ILE A 122 -8.24 -6.03 -1.42
C ILE A 122 -8.07 -5.73 -2.92
N LEU A 123 -9.15 -5.33 -3.60
CA LEU A 123 -9.15 -5.10 -5.04
C LEU A 123 -8.38 -3.83 -5.46
N PHE A 124 -8.52 -2.74 -4.70
CA PHE A 124 -7.94 -1.45 -5.08
C PHE A 124 -6.64 -1.12 -4.36
N GLY A 125 -6.49 -1.49 -3.08
CA GLY A 125 -5.28 -1.24 -2.29
C GLY A 125 -4.37 -2.46 -2.17
N GLY A 126 -4.93 -3.61 -1.79
CA GLY A 126 -4.18 -4.85 -1.61
C GLY A 126 -3.43 -5.29 -2.87
N ILE A 127 -4.02 -5.09 -4.06
CA ILE A 127 -3.37 -5.41 -5.34
C ILE A 127 -2.04 -4.67 -5.54
N GLU A 128 -1.89 -3.47 -4.98
CA GLU A 128 -0.68 -2.65 -5.11
C GLU A 128 0.55 -3.34 -4.50
N GLU A 129 0.35 -4.23 -3.52
CA GLU A 129 1.41 -4.95 -2.82
C GLU A 129 2.18 -5.90 -3.75
N VAL A 130 1.57 -6.33 -4.85
CA VAL A 130 2.24 -7.10 -5.91
C VAL A 130 3.40 -6.30 -6.53
N GLY A 131 3.24 -4.99 -6.65
CA GLY A 131 4.30 -4.11 -7.12
C GLY A 131 5.25 -3.73 -6.00
N TRP A 132 4.72 -3.16 -4.91
CA TRP A 132 5.55 -2.52 -3.88
C TRP A 132 6.32 -3.51 -3.02
N ARG A 133 5.64 -4.49 -2.41
CA ARG A 133 6.23 -5.40 -1.40
C ARG A 133 6.75 -6.68 -2.01
N TYR A 134 6.14 -7.17 -3.07
CA TYR A 134 6.57 -8.41 -3.72
C TYR A 134 7.72 -8.22 -4.71
N VAL A 135 7.92 -7.00 -5.21
CA VAL A 135 8.87 -6.71 -6.30
C VAL A 135 9.79 -5.54 -5.98
N PHE A 136 9.27 -4.31 -5.93
CA PHE A 136 10.08 -3.11 -5.89
C PHE A 136 10.99 -3.06 -4.66
N GLN A 137 10.40 -3.16 -3.47
CA GLN A 137 11.16 -3.06 -2.23
C GLN A 137 12.18 -4.20 -2.05
N PRO A 138 11.85 -5.48 -2.30
CA PRO A 138 12.85 -6.55 -2.30
C PRO A 138 14.00 -6.32 -3.29
N ILE A 139 13.75 -5.72 -4.46
CA ILE A 139 14.82 -5.39 -5.41
C ILE A 139 15.71 -4.25 -4.88
N MET A 140 15.13 -3.25 -4.19
CA MET A 140 15.90 -2.19 -3.54
C MET A 140 16.80 -2.75 -2.43
N MET A 141 16.27 -3.68 -1.64
CA MET A 141 16.99 -4.32 -0.54
C MET A 141 18.17 -5.19 -0.99
N GLU A 142 18.30 -5.53 -2.28
CA GLU A 142 19.47 -6.24 -2.81
C GLU A 142 20.77 -5.41 -2.68
N ARG A 143 20.68 -4.08 -2.50
CA ARG A 143 21.86 -3.18 -2.34
C ARG A 143 21.69 -2.04 -1.35
N HIS A 144 20.53 -1.92 -0.72
CA HIS A 144 20.23 -0.85 0.22
C HIS A 144 19.74 -1.43 1.53
N SER A 145 19.93 -0.69 2.63
CA SER A 145 19.42 -1.09 3.93
C SER A 145 17.89 -1.16 3.92
N TYR A 146 17.32 -1.83 4.93
CA TYR A 146 15.88 -1.85 5.17
C TYR A 146 15.27 -0.43 5.18
N ILE A 147 15.86 0.49 5.95
CA ILE A 147 15.36 1.86 6.10
C ILE A 147 15.38 2.57 4.74
N SER A 148 16.53 2.54 4.05
CA SER A 148 16.66 3.20 2.74
C SER A 148 15.68 2.62 1.72
N SER A 149 15.53 1.30 1.66
CA SER A 149 14.60 0.64 0.74
C SER A 149 13.14 0.98 1.03
N THR A 150 12.78 1.13 2.31
CA THR A 150 11.45 1.53 2.76
C THR A 150 11.15 2.98 2.36
N LEU A 151 12.12 3.89 2.57
CA LEU A 151 12.01 5.29 2.14
C LEU A 151 11.94 5.45 0.62
N PHE A 152 12.73 4.67 -0.12
CA PHE A 152 12.64 4.62 -1.58
C PHE A 152 11.32 4.08 -2.09
N THR A 153 10.58 3.31 -1.30
CA THR A 153 9.22 2.86 -1.62
C THR A 153 8.20 3.95 -1.30
N PHE A 154 8.34 4.61 -0.16
CA PHE A 154 7.48 5.71 0.29
C PHE A 154 7.35 6.83 -0.75
N VAL A 155 8.48 7.30 -1.32
CA VAL A 155 8.48 8.44 -2.26
C VAL A 155 7.65 8.17 -3.53
N PRO A 156 7.94 7.16 -4.36
CA PRO A 156 7.17 6.89 -5.57
C PRO A 156 5.75 6.45 -5.25
N TRP A 157 5.51 5.73 -4.15
CA TRP A 157 4.16 5.34 -3.77
C TRP A 157 3.30 6.54 -3.35
N GLY A 158 3.88 7.51 -2.64
CA GLY A 158 3.23 8.79 -2.33
C GLY A 158 2.89 9.60 -3.57
N ILE A 159 3.84 9.73 -4.51
CA ILE A 159 3.62 10.39 -5.80
C ILE A 159 2.49 9.71 -6.59
N TRP A 160 2.50 8.39 -6.60
CA TRP A 160 1.46 7.58 -7.24
C TRP A 160 0.08 7.84 -6.62
N HIS A 161 -0.03 7.88 -5.29
CA HIS A 161 -1.30 8.17 -4.61
C HIS A 161 -1.85 9.57 -4.92
N PHE A 162 -1.01 10.61 -5.02
CA PHE A 162 -1.51 11.93 -5.40
C PHE A 162 -2.11 11.94 -6.81
N SER A 163 -1.54 11.15 -7.73
CA SER A 163 -2.12 10.97 -9.07
C SER A 163 -3.42 10.16 -9.01
N TYR A 164 -3.47 9.15 -8.13
CA TYR A 164 -4.69 8.38 -7.88
C TYR A 164 -5.83 9.27 -7.33
N PHE A 165 -5.58 10.07 -6.29
CA PHE A 165 -6.55 11.00 -5.72
C PHE A 165 -7.00 12.06 -6.72
N TYR A 166 -6.10 12.49 -7.61
CA TYR A 166 -6.45 13.37 -8.71
C TYR A 166 -7.46 12.72 -9.66
N ILE A 167 -7.20 11.49 -10.11
CA ILE A 167 -8.11 10.73 -10.98
C ILE A 167 -9.45 10.50 -10.27
N GLU A 168 -9.42 10.12 -9.00
CA GLU A 168 -10.61 9.86 -8.19
C GLU A 168 -11.45 11.13 -7.97
N GLY A 169 -10.82 12.31 -7.98
CA GLY A 169 -11.49 13.58 -7.66
C GLY A 169 -11.52 13.88 -6.16
N THR A 170 -10.72 13.18 -5.37
CA THR A 170 -10.63 13.26 -3.90
C THR A 170 -9.44 14.08 -3.41
N LEU A 171 -8.59 14.56 -4.32
CA LEU A 171 -7.38 15.30 -3.98
C LEU A 171 -7.62 16.52 -3.06
N PRO A 172 -8.66 17.36 -3.25
CA PRO A 172 -8.91 18.52 -2.37
C PRO A 172 -9.25 18.15 -0.91
N GLN A 173 -9.76 16.94 -0.66
CA GLN A 173 -10.13 16.47 0.67
C GLN A 173 -8.93 15.85 1.43
N VAL A 174 -7.80 15.64 0.78
CA VAL A 174 -6.63 14.96 1.37
C VAL A 174 -5.90 15.90 2.33
N GLN A 175 -5.84 15.52 3.61
CA GLN A 175 -4.94 16.14 4.57
C GLN A 175 -3.51 15.65 4.33
N VAL A 176 -2.77 16.38 3.49
CA VAL A 176 -1.44 15.99 2.97
C VAL A 176 -0.49 15.47 4.05
N PHE A 177 -0.34 16.19 5.16
CA PHE A 177 0.57 15.78 6.24
C PHE A 177 0.13 14.48 6.91
N GLY A 178 -1.15 14.39 7.28
CA GLY A 178 -1.71 13.19 7.91
C GLY A 178 -1.61 11.97 7.00
N PHE A 179 -1.92 12.15 5.72
CA PHE A 179 -1.79 11.10 4.70
C PHE A 179 -0.34 10.63 4.53
N LEU A 180 0.62 11.55 4.33
CA LEU A 180 2.02 11.18 4.13
C LEU A 180 2.62 10.49 5.35
N LEU A 181 2.28 10.94 6.57
CA LEU A 181 2.74 10.29 7.80
C LEU A 181 2.12 8.90 7.96
N GLY A 182 0.83 8.73 7.64
CA GLY A 182 0.18 7.43 7.60
C GLY A 182 0.80 6.49 6.56
N LEU A 183 1.03 7.00 5.34
CA LEU A 183 1.67 6.23 4.26
C LEU A 183 3.09 5.79 4.64
N LEU A 184 3.88 6.68 5.24
CA LEU A 184 5.20 6.34 5.74
C LEU A 184 5.13 5.20 6.76
N THR A 185 4.22 5.31 7.73
CA THR A 185 3.99 4.26 8.74
C THR A 185 3.62 2.93 8.08
N ASN A 186 2.70 2.96 7.11
CA ASN A 186 2.28 1.79 6.34
C ASN A 186 3.45 1.15 5.56
N CYS A 187 4.38 1.94 5.01
CA CYS A 187 5.59 1.42 4.39
C CYS A 187 6.40 0.58 5.38
N PHE A 188 6.62 1.09 6.60
CA PHE A 188 7.39 0.38 7.63
C PHE A 188 6.67 -0.88 8.12
N ILE A 189 5.36 -0.80 8.42
CA ILE A 189 4.55 -1.97 8.84
C ILE A 189 4.64 -3.07 7.78
N LEU A 190 4.27 -2.76 6.54
CA LEU A 190 4.14 -3.76 5.48
C LEU A 190 5.50 -4.32 5.08
N SER A 191 6.55 -3.50 5.07
CA SER A 191 7.89 -4.00 4.83
C SER A 191 8.38 -4.94 5.93
N ALA A 192 8.15 -4.61 7.20
CA ALA A 192 8.59 -5.45 8.31
C ALA A 192 7.85 -6.80 8.30
N LEU A 193 6.54 -6.78 8.03
CA LEU A 193 5.74 -7.97 7.86
C LEU A 193 6.23 -8.82 6.68
N PHE A 194 6.55 -8.21 5.54
CA PHE A 194 7.06 -8.95 4.38
C PHE A 194 8.41 -9.63 4.68
N ILE A 195 9.35 -8.92 5.30
CA ILE A 195 10.66 -9.49 5.69
C ILE A 195 10.49 -10.64 6.66
N LYS A 196 9.59 -10.50 7.64
CA LYS A 196 9.38 -11.51 8.67
C LYS A 196 8.66 -12.75 8.17
N THR A 197 7.74 -12.59 7.22
CA THR A 197 6.81 -13.66 6.84
C THR A 197 7.04 -14.20 5.44
N ASN A 198 7.76 -13.46 4.58
CA ASN A 198 7.88 -13.69 3.15
C ASN A 198 6.53 -13.94 2.45
N SER A 199 5.46 -13.32 2.96
CA SER A 199 4.09 -13.55 2.51
C SER A 199 3.50 -12.30 1.85
N LEU A 200 3.15 -12.44 0.58
CA LEU A 200 2.39 -11.44 -0.16
C LEU A 200 1.01 -11.25 0.46
N TRP A 201 0.30 -12.35 0.76
CA TRP A 201 -1.02 -12.29 1.40
C TRP A 201 -1.03 -11.49 2.71
N ILE A 202 -0.02 -11.65 3.58
CA ILE A 202 0.05 -10.88 4.83
C ILE A 202 0.09 -9.38 4.55
N CYS A 203 0.82 -8.94 3.53
CA CYS A 203 0.86 -7.53 3.14
C CYS A 203 -0.47 -7.07 2.53
N VAL A 204 -1.01 -7.83 1.59
CA VAL A 204 -2.30 -7.57 0.92
C VAL A 204 -3.43 -7.41 1.94
N MET A 205 -3.55 -8.37 2.85
CA MET A 205 -4.56 -8.37 3.90
C MET A 205 -4.33 -7.21 4.87
N THR A 206 -3.11 -6.99 5.35
CA THR A 206 -2.82 -5.93 6.34
C THR A 206 -3.08 -4.55 5.75
N HIS A 207 -2.62 -4.28 4.53
CA HIS A 207 -2.90 -3.03 3.82
C HIS A 207 -4.43 -2.84 3.68
N SER A 208 -5.15 -3.91 3.31
CA SER A 208 -6.61 -3.84 3.18
C SER A 208 -7.31 -3.52 4.51
N VAL A 209 -6.87 -4.13 5.61
CA VAL A 209 -7.42 -3.84 6.95
C VAL A 209 -7.09 -2.41 7.40
N ILE A 210 -5.88 -1.91 7.15
CA ILE A 210 -5.50 -0.51 7.43
C ILE A 210 -6.42 0.44 6.65
N ASN A 211 -6.71 0.17 5.38
CA ASN A 211 -7.61 1.00 4.59
C ASN A 211 -9.04 0.99 5.12
N VAL A 212 -9.53 -0.17 5.58
CA VAL A 212 -10.85 -0.28 6.22
C VAL A 212 -10.90 0.54 7.50
N PHE A 213 -9.95 0.35 8.42
CA PHE A 213 -9.94 1.10 9.67
C PHE A 213 -9.71 2.59 9.45
N SER A 214 -8.89 3.00 8.48
CA SER A 214 -8.71 4.42 8.13
C SER A 214 -10.00 5.07 7.62
N GLN A 215 -10.89 4.31 6.99
CA GLN A 215 -12.20 4.81 6.55
C GLN A 215 -13.26 4.80 7.66
N LEU A 216 -13.13 3.91 8.65
CA LEU A 216 -14.09 3.77 9.76
C LEU A 216 -13.73 4.60 10.98
N ALA A 217 -12.45 4.90 11.21
CA ALA A 217 -11.98 5.65 12.37
C ALA A 217 -12.35 7.13 12.25
N VAL A 218 -13.02 7.64 13.28
CA VAL A 218 -13.43 9.04 13.42
C VAL A 218 -12.94 9.57 14.77
N GLY A 219 -12.39 10.78 14.78
CA GLY A 219 -11.86 11.41 15.99
C GLY A 219 -10.57 10.75 16.49
N GLY A 220 -10.43 10.64 17.81
CA GLY A 220 -9.27 10.06 18.46
C GLY A 220 -8.14 11.06 18.74
N ASN A 221 -7.29 10.73 19.71
CA ASN A 221 -6.23 11.61 20.17
C ASN A 221 -5.02 11.62 19.20
N GLN A 222 -4.81 12.75 18.51
CA GLN A 222 -3.75 12.89 17.52
C GLN A 222 -2.33 12.76 18.09
N ASN A 223 -2.09 13.21 19.33
CA ASN A 223 -0.78 13.07 19.96
C ASN A 223 -0.44 11.59 20.20
N ILE A 224 -1.44 10.80 20.61
CA ILE A 224 -1.29 9.35 20.76
C ILE A 224 -1.06 8.69 19.39
N SER A 225 -1.76 9.13 18.34
CA SER A 225 -1.52 8.64 16.97
C SER A 225 -0.07 8.88 16.55
N TYR A 226 0.47 10.08 16.76
CA TYR A 226 1.87 10.39 16.41
C TYR A 226 2.87 9.58 17.21
N ALA A 227 2.65 9.42 18.52
CA ALA A 227 3.49 8.57 19.37
C ALA A 227 3.45 7.10 18.91
N CYS A 228 2.27 6.53 18.67
CA CYS A 228 2.10 5.16 18.17
C CYS A 228 2.83 4.97 16.82
N LYS A 229 2.75 5.94 15.88
CA LYS A 229 3.48 5.88 14.59
C LYS A 229 5.00 5.88 14.74
N ILE A 230 5.56 6.70 15.64
CA ILE A 230 7.00 6.68 15.95
C ILE A 230 7.42 5.32 16.50
N ILE A 231 6.65 4.78 17.46
CA ILE A 231 6.88 3.46 18.05
C ILE A 231 6.85 2.38 16.98
N ILE A 232 5.87 2.43 16.07
CA ILE A 232 5.75 1.48 14.95
C ILE A 232 7.00 1.53 14.06
N ILE A 233 7.46 2.70 13.66
CA ILE A 233 8.64 2.84 12.79
C ILE A 233 9.89 2.28 13.46
N VAL A 234 10.10 2.60 14.75
CA VAL A 234 11.24 2.08 15.53
C VAL A 234 11.14 0.55 15.67
N MET A 235 9.97 0.04 16.06
CA MET A 235 9.72 -1.38 16.24
C MET A 235 9.92 -2.16 14.93
N ALA A 236 9.33 -1.69 13.83
CA ALA A 236 9.49 -2.27 12.50
C ALA A 236 10.96 -2.33 12.09
N THR A 237 11.71 -1.25 12.30
CA THR A 237 13.15 -1.17 12.01
C THR A 237 13.95 -2.19 12.81
N VAL A 238 13.77 -2.24 14.13
CA VAL A 238 14.50 -3.18 14.99
C VAL A 238 14.16 -4.64 14.63
N LEU A 239 12.89 -4.95 14.40
CA LEU A 239 12.45 -6.29 14.01
C LEU A 239 13.04 -6.71 12.66
N SER A 240 13.02 -5.83 11.67
CA SER A 240 13.55 -6.13 10.34
C SER A 240 15.05 -6.34 10.34
N ILE A 241 15.83 -5.49 11.02
CA ILE A 241 17.28 -5.66 11.13
C ILE A 241 17.63 -6.97 11.84
N ARG A 242 16.94 -7.29 12.94
CA ARG A 242 17.14 -8.56 13.66
C ARG A 242 16.83 -9.78 12.80
N GLU A 243 15.82 -9.71 11.95
CA GLU A 243 15.45 -10.82 11.08
C GLU A 243 16.42 -10.99 9.92
N GLN A 244 16.92 -9.89 9.34
CA GLN A 244 17.94 -9.96 8.29
C GLN A 244 19.23 -10.58 8.82
N ASN A 245 19.70 -10.18 10.01
CA ASN A 245 20.91 -10.73 10.63
C ASN A 245 20.80 -12.23 11.00
N LYS A 246 19.61 -12.83 11.01
CA LYS A 246 19.44 -14.28 11.22
C LYS A 246 19.60 -15.09 9.94
N ASN A 247 19.45 -14.44 8.79
CA ASN A 247 19.45 -15.07 7.48
C ASN A 247 20.77 -14.82 6.71
N ASP A 248 21.67 -14.01 7.28
CA ASP A 248 23.05 -13.78 6.83
C ASP A 248 24.01 -14.75 7.55
#